data_AF-G3HRC3-F1
#
_entry.id   AF-G3HRC3-F1
#
_cell.length_a   1.000
_cell.length_b   1.000
_cell.length_c   1.000
_cell.angle_alpha   90.00
_cell.angle_beta   90.00
_cell.angle_gamma   90.00
#
_symmetry.space_group_name_H-M   'P 1'
#
loop_
_entity.id
_entity.type
_entity.pdbx_description
1 polymer ?
#
loop_
_entity_poly.entity_id
_entity_poly.type
_entity_poly.pdbx_seq_one_letter_code
_entity_poly.pdbx_strand_id
1 'polypeptide(L)'
;QPPTKPSVFIMKNGTNVACLVKDFYPKDVNISLKSSKKIAEFDPAIVISPSGKYSAVKLGQYGDSNSVTCSVQHNSETVHSTDFEPLENSFVANIILTTVVFLDNIKPPEEENATQTSETCHGPKVHTKKANKMSLMVLGLRMLFVKSVAINFLFTTKLFFF
;
A
#
# COMPACT_ATOMS: atom_id res chain seq x y z
N GLN A 1 -4.00 8.05 29.12
CA GLN A 1 -3.79 8.76 27.83
C GLN A 1 -4.71 9.98 27.80
N PRO A 2 -4.28 11.14 27.28
CA PRO A 2 -5.17 12.29 27.17
C PRO A 2 -6.29 12.02 26.14
N PRO A 3 -7.50 12.59 26.33
CA PRO A 3 -8.55 12.53 25.33
C PRO A 3 -8.04 12.96 23.96
N THR A 4 -8.31 12.15 22.93
CA THR A 4 -7.90 12.45 21.55
C THR A 4 -9.11 12.34 20.63
N LYS A 5 -9.33 13.39 19.84
CA LYS A 5 -10.36 13.47 18.81
C LYS A 5 -10.06 12.53 17.63
N PRO A 6 -11.04 11.77 17.12
CA PRO A 6 -10.85 10.89 15.96
C PRO A 6 -10.59 11.66 14.67
N SER A 7 -9.80 11.05 13.77
CA SER A 7 -9.84 11.37 12.34
C SER A 7 -10.77 10.41 11.62
N VAL A 8 -11.69 10.93 10.79
CA VAL A 8 -12.76 10.15 10.17
C VAL A 8 -12.61 10.16 8.66
N PHE A 9 -12.59 8.97 8.06
CA PHE A 9 -12.44 8.77 6.62
C PHE A 9 -13.52 7.83 6.11
N ILE A 10 -14.04 8.11 4.93
CA ILE A 10 -15.01 7.27 4.23
C ILE A 10 -14.36 6.69 2.99
N MET A 11 -14.59 5.41 2.74
CA MET A 11 -14.11 4.69 1.57
C MET A 11 -15.30 4.01 0.90
N LYS A 12 -15.40 4.11 -0.42
CA LYS A 12 -16.53 3.61 -1.21
C LYS A 12 -16.00 2.67 -2.30
N ASN A 13 -16.63 1.53 -2.50
CA ASN A 13 -16.34 0.59 -3.58
C ASN A 13 -17.63 -0.10 -4.04
N GLY A 14 -18.23 0.41 -5.13
CA GLY A 14 -19.54 -0.03 -5.59
C GLY A 14 -20.61 0.24 -4.53
N THR A 15 -21.30 -0.81 -4.08
CA THR A 15 -22.29 -0.74 -3.00
C THR A 15 -21.68 -0.81 -1.60
N ASN A 16 -20.41 -1.17 -1.48
CA ASN A 16 -19.73 -1.32 -0.19
C ASN A 16 -19.18 0.03 0.27
N VAL A 17 -19.44 0.38 1.52
CA VAL A 17 -18.93 1.59 2.15
C VAL A 17 -18.29 1.25 3.49
N ALA A 18 -17.11 1.80 3.74
CA ALA A 18 -16.39 1.69 4.99
C ALA A 18 -16.20 3.08 5.61
N CYS A 19 -16.39 3.18 6.92
CA CYS A 19 -15.99 4.36 7.69
C CYS A 19 -14.86 3.97 8.64
N LEU A 20 -13.68 4.56 8.43
CA LEU A 20 -12.50 4.42 9.27
C LEU A 20 -12.44 5.58 10.27
N VAL A 21 -12.32 5.22 11.54
CA VAL A 21 -12.15 6.15 12.66
C VAL A 21 -10.79 5.89 13.28
N LYS A 22 -9.88 6.84 13.16
CA LYS A 22 -8.47 6.64 13.49
C LYS A 22 -8.06 7.41 14.74
N ASP A 23 -7.25 6.76 15.58
CA ASP A 23 -6.45 7.36 16.67
C ASP A 23 -7.27 8.17 17.69
N PHE A 24 -8.35 7.59 18.22
CA PHE A 24 -9.21 8.22 19.24
C PHE A 24 -9.02 7.63 20.65
N TYR A 25 -9.36 8.40 21.67
CA TYR A 25 -9.33 7.96 23.07
C TYR A 25 -10.29 8.81 23.94
N PRO A 26 -11.16 8.22 24.77
CA PRO A 26 -11.24 6.82 25.23
C PRO A 26 -11.95 5.89 24.21
N LYS A 27 -12.12 4.61 24.57
CA LYS A 27 -12.65 3.53 23.69
C LYS A 27 -14.08 3.77 23.21
N ASP A 28 -14.91 4.44 23.99
CA ASP A 28 -16.33 4.62 23.67
C ASP A 28 -16.50 5.55 22.47
N VAL A 29 -17.10 5.02 21.39
CA VAL A 29 -17.33 5.75 20.15
C VAL A 29 -18.64 5.28 19.52
N ASN A 30 -19.40 6.20 18.93
CA ASN A 30 -20.59 5.87 18.15
C ASN A 30 -20.37 6.28 16.68
N ILE A 31 -20.44 5.29 15.79
CA ILE A 31 -20.20 5.45 14.36
C ILE A 31 -21.51 5.25 13.62
N SER A 32 -21.96 6.29 12.92
CA SER A 32 -23.22 6.31 12.17
C SER A 32 -22.95 6.50 10.68
N LEU A 33 -23.37 5.52 9.87
CA LEU A 33 -23.42 5.62 8.41
C LEU A 33 -24.86 5.92 7.98
N LYS A 34 -25.12 7.13 7.50
CA LYS A 34 -26.46 7.58 7.08
C LYS A 34 -26.58 7.53 5.55
N SER A 35 -27.63 6.87 5.07
CA SER A 35 -28.05 6.87 3.66
C SER A 35 -29.53 6.49 3.55
N SER A 36 -30.19 6.92 2.48
CA SER A 36 -31.59 6.62 2.18
C SER A 36 -31.82 5.18 1.72
N LYS A 37 -30.77 4.52 1.20
CA LYS A 37 -30.86 3.16 0.61
C LYS A 37 -29.92 2.18 1.32
N LYS A 38 -30.14 1.95 2.61
CA LYS A 38 -29.39 0.95 3.39
C LYS A 38 -29.80 -0.47 3.00
N ILE A 39 -28.83 -1.32 2.67
CA ILE A 39 -29.01 -2.75 2.38
C ILE A 39 -28.60 -3.58 3.60
N ALA A 40 -27.36 -3.40 4.06
CA ALA A 40 -26.81 -4.09 5.22
C ALA A 40 -25.83 -3.18 5.97
N GLU A 41 -25.69 -3.37 7.27
CA GLU A 41 -24.70 -2.65 8.07
C GLU A 41 -24.17 -3.60 9.14
N PHE A 42 -22.87 -3.55 9.38
CA PHE A 42 -22.16 -4.45 10.28
C PHE A 42 -21.67 -3.71 11.51
N ASP A 43 -21.52 -4.44 12.62
CA ASP A 43 -20.99 -3.89 13.85
C ASP A 43 -19.54 -3.40 13.67
N PRO A 44 -19.16 -2.30 14.34
CA PRO A 44 -17.83 -1.75 14.20
C PRO A 44 -16.78 -2.63 14.87
N ALA A 45 -15.69 -2.91 14.15
CA ALA A 45 -14.51 -3.57 14.71
C ALA A 45 -13.58 -2.52 15.31
N ILE A 46 -13.29 -2.62 16.62
CA ILE A 46 -12.40 -1.68 17.35
C ILE A 46 -11.09 -2.39 17.69
N VAL A 47 -9.97 -1.74 17.39
CA VAL A 47 -8.60 -2.24 17.64
C VAL A 47 -7.74 -1.16 18.30
N ILE A 48 -6.65 -1.58 18.93
CA ILE A 48 -5.63 -0.67 19.46
C ILE A 48 -4.62 -0.40 18.34
N SER A 49 -4.39 0.87 18.01
CA SER A 49 -3.41 1.28 17.02
C SER A 49 -1.98 1.28 17.61
N PRO A 50 -0.92 1.23 16.77
CA PRO A 50 0.46 1.33 17.24
C PRO A 50 0.77 2.62 18.01
N SER A 51 -0.05 3.67 17.88
CA SER A 51 0.06 4.90 18.66
C SER A 51 -0.44 4.75 20.11
N GLY A 52 -0.94 3.56 20.47
CA GLY A 52 -1.55 3.24 21.76
C GLY A 52 -2.98 3.76 21.90
N LYS A 53 -3.59 4.29 20.83
CA LYS A 53 -4.97 4.80 20.81
C LYS A 53 -5.92 3.75 20.23
N TYR A 54 -7.22 4.02 20.21
CA TYR A 54 -8.18 3.16 19.53
C TYR A 54 -8.38 3.60 18.08
N SER A 55 -8.63 2.63 17.22
CA SER A 55 -9.12 2.82 15.86
C SER A 55 -10.28 1.86 15.60
N ALA A 56 -11.22 2.25 14.77
CA ALA A 56 -12.41 1.47 14.49
C ALA A 56 -12.78 1.53 13.02
N VAL A 57 -13.37 0.45 12.49
CA VAL A 57 -13.93 0.40 11.14
C VAL A 57 -15.36 -0.10 11.20
N LYS A 58 -16.28 0.64 10.59
CA LYS A 58 -17.66 0.21 10.37
C LYS A 58 -17.92 0.00 8.88
N LEU A 59 -18.54 -1.12 8.53
CA LEU A 59 -18.84 -1.49 7.15
C LEU A 59 -20.35 -1.50 6.91
N GLY A 60 -20.76 -1.19 5.69
CA GLY A 60 -22.14 -1.36 5.24
C GLY A 60 -22.25 -1.47 3.73
N GLN A 61 -23.41 -1.95 3.28
CA GLN A 61 -23.81 -2.00 1.90
C GLN A 61 -24.99 -1.05 1.67
N TYR A 62 -24.89 -0.23 0.64
CA TYR A 62 -25.85 0.81 0.31
C TYR A 62 -26.17 0.79 -1.18
N GLY A 63 -27.44 0.94 -1.54
CA GLY A 63 -27.88 0.99 -2.93
C GLY A 63 -27.50 2.29 -3.65
N ASP A 64 -27.11 3.31 -2.88
CA ASP A 64 -26.46 4.51 -3.38
C ASP A 64 -25.34 4.87 -2.40
N SER A 65 -24.10 4.52 -2.76
CA SER A 65 -22.91 4.76 -1.95
C SER A 65 -22.48 6.22 -1.96
N ASN A 66 -22.85 6.99 -2.98
CA ASN A 66 -22.47 8.39 -3.11
C ASN A 66 -23.19 9.26 -2.07
N SER A 67 -24.44 8.93 -1.74
CA SER A 67 -25.21 9.61 -0.67
C SER A 67 -24.86 9.19 0.75
N VAL A 68 -23.96 8.22 0.94
CA VAL A 68 -23.57 7.77 2.28
C VAL A 68 -22.68 8.83 2.94
N THR A 69 -23.09 9.25 4.14
CA THR A 69 -22.31 10.12 5.01
C THR A 69 -21.91 9.36 6.26
N CYS A 70 -20.66 9.53 6.71
CA CYS A 70 -20.21 9.02 8.00
C CYS A 70 -20.08 10.15 9.01
N SER A 71 -20.69 9.95 10.17
CA SER A 71 -20.57 10.83 11.34
C SER A 71 -20.18 10.00 12.56
N VAL A 72 -19.22 10.50 13.32
CA VAL A 72 -18.69 9.85 14.51
C VAL A 72 -18.91 10.73 15.71
N GLN A 73 -19.56 10.19 16.73
CA GLN A 73 -19.72 10.85 18.01
C GLN A 73 -18.73 10.28 19.02
N HIS A 74 -17.93 11.16 19.61
CA HIS A 74 -16.87 10.82 20.55
C HIS A 74 -16.71 11.96 21.57
N ASN A 75 -16.77 11.65 22.86
CA ASN A 75 -16.73 12.65 23.95
C ASN A 75 -17.71 13.83 23.75
N SER A 76 -18.95 13.55 23.32
CA SER A 76 -20.00 14.55 23.03
C SER A 76 -19.71 15.50 21.86
N GLU A 77 -18.60 15.33 21.14
CA GLU A 77 -18.33 16.00 19.87
C GLU A 77 -18.72 15.11 18.69
N THR A 78 -19.21 15.73 17.62
CA THR A 78 -19.48 15.06 16.35
C THR A 78 -18.42 15.42 15.33
N VAL A 79 -17.81 14.41 14.71
CA VAL A 79 -16.82 14.54 13.65
C VAL A 79 -17.39 13.94 12.37
N HIS A 80 -17.40 14.73 11.31
CA HIS A 80 -17.83 14.27 9.99
C HIS A 80 -16.65 13.72 9.20
N SER A 81 -16.93 12.78 8.31
CA SER A 81 -15.93 12.30 7.37
C SER A 81 -15.48 13.43 6.46
N THR A 82 -14.17 13.53 6.27
CA THR A 82 -13.62 14.13 5.06
C THR A 82 -13.71 13.08 3.95
N ASP A 83 -14.21 13.46 2.78
CA ASP A 83 -14.16 12.57 1.62
C ASP A 83 -12.69 12.33 1.27
N PHE A 84 -12.29 11.06 1.31
CA PHE A 84 -11.07 10.65 0.66
C PHE A 84 -11.45 10.51 -0.81
N GLU A 85 -11.20 11.54 -1.62
CA GLU A 85 -11.18 11.33 -3.07
C GLU A 85 -10.08 10.30 -3.32
N PRO A 86 -10.41 9.09 -3.83
CA PRO A 86 -9.39 8.30 -4.48
C PRO A 86 -8.78 9.22 -5.54
N LEU A 87 -7.47 9.14 -5.74
CA LEU A 87 -6.85 9.78 -6.88
C LEU A 87 -7.40 9.11 -8.15
N GLU A 88 -8.62 9.45 -8.56
CA GLU A 88 -9.07 9.20 -9.92
C GLU A 88 -8.07 9.93 -10.80
N ASN A 89 -7.61 9.25 -11.85
CA ASN A 89 -6.49 9.59 -12.69
C ASN A 89 -6.65 10.93 -13.46
N SER A 90 -6.84 12.05 -12.76
CA SER A 90 -6.92 13.43 -13.27
C SER A 90 -5.61 13.85 -13.92
N PHE A 91 -4.51 13.14 -13.67
CA PHE A 91 -3.27 13.32 -14.40
C PHE A 91 -3.38 12.90 -15.87
N VAL A 92 -4.28 11.97 -16.23
CA VAL A 92 -4.41 11.48 -17.62
C VAL A 92 -5.36 12.39 -18.43
N ALA A 93 -6.44 12.89 -17.84
CA ALA A 93 -7.36 13.81 -18.52
C ALA A 93 -6.71 15.18 -18.83
N ASN A 94 -5.87 15.70 -17.93
CA ASN A 94 -5.16 16.96 -18.14
C ASN A 94 -3.98 16.82 -19.11
N ILE A 95 -3.37 15.63 -19.22
CA ILE A 95 -2.40 15.36 -20.27
C ILE A 95 -3.10 15.30 -21.64
N ILE A 96 -4.23 14.59 -21.74
CA ILE A 96 -4.94 14.42 -23.02
C ILE A 96 -5.40 15.78 -23.58
N LEU A 97 -5.96 16.68 -22.75
CA LEU A 97 -6.43 17.99 -23.24
C LEU A 97 -5.28 18.92 -23.70
N THR A 98 -4.11 18.79 -23.08
CA THR A 98 -2.93 19.60 -23.45
C THR A 98 -2.29 19.12 -24.75
N THR A 99 -2.48 17.84 -25.11
CA THR A 99 -1.91 17.24 -26.33
C THR A 99 -2.82 17.24 -27.55
N VAL A 100 -4.10 17.66 -27.47
CA VAL A 100 -4.97 17.75 -28.67
C VAL A 100 -4.70 19.02 -29.50
N VAL A 101 -3.89 19.95 -28.98
CA VAL A 101 -3.38 21.08 -29.77
C VAL A 101 -1.93 20.76 -30.12
N PHE A 102 -1.68 19.98 -31.18
CA PHE A 102 -0.56 20.12 -32.12
C PHE A 102 -0.43 18.84 -32.98
N LEU A 103 -0.64 19.05 -34.28
CA LEU A 103 -0.27 18.21 -35.43
C LEU A 103 -1.15 16.98 -35.77
N ASP A 104 -2.20 17.31 -36.52
CA ASP A 104 -2.51 16.75 -37.84
C ASP A 104 -1.44 15.85 -38.51
N ASN A 105 -1.94 14.74 -39.07
CA ASN A 105 -1.36 13.85 -40.08
C ASN A 105 -0.19 12.92 -39.66
N ILE A 106 -0.48 11.60 -39.57
CA ILE A 106 0.13 10.52 -40.38
C ILE A 106 -0.49 9.14 -40.02
N LYS A 107 -0.69 8.34 -41.07
CA LYS A 107 -1.26 6.98 -41.20
C LYS A 107 -0.58 5.89 -40.33
N PRO A 108 -1.28 4.80 -39.94
CA PRO A 108 -0.78 3.73 -39.05
C PRO A 108 0.14 2.73 -39.77
N PRO A 109 1.07 2.06 -39.06
CA PRO A 109 0.90 0.61 -38.86
C PRO A 109 1.50 0.00 -37.58
N GLU A 110 0.97 -1.19 -37.27
CA GLU A 110 1.61 -2.38 -36.66
C GLU A 110 1.93 -2.51 -35.16
N GLU A 111 1.70 -3.74 -34.74
CA GLU A 111 1.85 -4.38 -33.43
C GLU A 111 3.24 -4.22 -32.84
N GLU A 112 3.35 -4.09 -31.51
CA GLU A 112 4.07 -5.08 -30.69
C GLU A 112 3.96 -4.81 -29.18
N ASN A 113 4.01 -5.93 -28.47
CA ASN A 113 3.76 -6.14 -27.04
C ASN A 113 4.62 -5.29 -26.09
N ALA A 114 4.01 -4.80 -25.00
CA ALA A 114 4.75 -4.60 -23.75
C ALA A 114 3.84 -4.67 -22.50
N THR A 115 4.19 -5.64 -21.67
CA THR A 115 3.64 -6.14 -20.41
C THR A 115 3.24 -5.07 -19.39
N GLN A 116 1.98 -5.10 -18.93
CA GLN A 116 1.53 -4.39 -17.73
C GLN A 116 2.19 -5.00 -16.47
N THR A 117 2.91 -4.20 -15.71
CA THR A 117 3.30 -4.56 -14.33
C THR A 117 2.42 -3.76 -13.36
N SER A 118 1.60 -4.49 -12.62
CA SER A 118 0.72 -4.00 -11.55
C SER A 118 1.50 -3.29 -10.44
N GLU A 119 1.12 -2.04 -10.13
CA GLU A 119 1.65 -1.32 -8.97
C GLU A 119 1.16 -1.95 -7.66
N THR A 120 2.11 -2.24 -6.77
CA THR A 120 1.89 -2.89 -5.47
C THR A 120 1.94 -1.85 -4.35
N CYS A 121 0.94 -1.84 -3.46
CA CYS A 121 0.89 -0.97 -2.29
C CYS A 121 2.11 -1.15 -1.36
N HIS A 122 2.76 -0.06 -0.97
CA HIS A 122 3.95 -0.08 -0.12
C HIS A 122 3.62 -0.31 1.38
N GLY A 123 3.94 -1.50 1.89
CA GLY A 123 4.02 -1.78 3.33
C GLY A 123 5.37 -1.36 3.94
N PRO A 124 5.47 -1.27 5.28
CA PRO A 124 6.71 -0.86 5.97
C PRO A 124 7.85 -1.84 5.68
N LYS A 125 8.93 -1.31 5.12
CA LYS A 125 10.12 -2.05 4.69
C LYS A 125 10.97 -2.46 5.89
N VAL A 126 10.65 -3.61 6.48
CA VAL A 126 11.58 -4.28 7.40
C VAL A 126 12.80 -4.69 6.57
N HIS A 127 13.97 -4.13 6.89
CA HIS A 127 15.24 -4.53 6.28
C HIS A 127 15.66 -5.93 6.75
N THR A 128 14.93 -6.96 6.34
CA THR A 128 15.53 -8.29 6.24
C THR A 128 16.54 -8.21 5.10
N LYS A 129 17.84 -8.26 5.42
CA LYS A 129 18.91 -8.38 4.42
C LYS A 129 18.69 -9.68 3.64
N LYS A 130 17.89 -9.61 2.57
CA LYS A 130 17.79 -10.65 1.54
C LYS A 130 19.07 -10.55 0.71
N ALA A 131 20.18 -11.01 1.29
CA ALA A 131 21.40 -11.20 0.53
C ALA A 131 21.07 -12.22 -0.58
N ASN A 132 21.39 -11.88 -1.82
CA ASN A 132 21.24 -12.79 -2.95
C ASN A 132 22.08 -14.04 -2.65
N LYS A 133 21.41 -15.17 -2.37
CA LYS A 133 22.09 -16.44 -1.98
C LYS A 133 23.13 -16.87 -3.03
N MET A 134 22.96 -16.47 -4.29
CA MET A 134 23.94 -16.70 -5.36
C MET A 134 25.27 -15.94 -5.16
N SER A 135 25.25 -14.74 -4.57
CA SER A 135 26.46 -13.92 -4.36
C SER A 135 27.40 -14.53 -3.31
N LEU A 136 26.83 -15.10 -2.24
CA LEU A 136 27.59 -15.81 -1.19
C LEU A 136 28.28 -17.05 -1.74
N MET A 137 27.61 -17.81 -2.63
CA MET A 137 28.19 -18.99 -3.28
C MET A 137 29.36 -18.62 -4.20
N VAL A 138 29.21 -17.56 -5.02
CA VAL A 138 30.28 -17.08 -5.90
C VAL A 138 31.51 -16.60 -5.11
N LEU A 139 31.29 -15.90 -4.00
CA LEU A 139 32.40 -15.45 -3.14
C LEU A 139 33.15 -16.64 -2.51
N GLY A 140 32.40 -17.65 -2.03
CA GLY A 140 32.99 -18.88 -1.50
C GLY A 140 33.81 -19.65 -2.56
N LEU A 141 33.28 -19.76 -3.78
CA LEU A 141 33.94 -20.45 -4.87
C LEU A 141 35.26 -19.78 -5.28
N ARG A 142 35.30 -18.44 -5.35
CA ARG A 142 36.53 -17.68 -5.64
C ARG A 142 37.62 -17.93 -4.59
N MET A 143 37.24 -17.99 -3.32
CA MET A 143 38.19 -18.24 -2.24
C MET A 143 38.76 -19.68 -2.29
N LEU A 144 37.93 -20.66 -2.67
CA LEU A 144 38.36 -22.05 -2.86
C LEU A 144 39.33 -22.20 -4.04
N PHE A 145 39.06 -21.53 -5.17
CA PHE A 145 39.98 -21.57 -6.32
C PHE A 145 41.36 -20.99 -5.99
N VAL A 146 41.42 -19.85 -5.28
CA VAL A 146 42.71 -19.26 -4.86
C VAL A 146 43.47 -20.22 -3.93
N LYS A 147 42.79 -20.84 -2.96
CA LYS A 147 43.41 -21.84 -2.07
C LYS A 147 43.92 -23.06 -2.83
N SER A 148 43.14 -23.58 -3.77
CA SER A 148 43.52 -24.75 -4.58
C SER A 148 44.77 -24.46 -5.43
N VAL A 149 44.82 -23.32 -6.10
CA VAL A 149 45.99 -22.90 -6.89
C VAL A 149 47.24 -22.75 -6.00
N ALA A 150 47.11 -22.11 -4.83
CA ALA A 150 48.23 -21.94 -3.91
C ALA A 150 48.78 -23.28 -3.38
N ILE A 151 47.89 -24.22 -3.04
CA ILE A 151 48.29 -25.55 -2.56
C ILE A 151 48.97 -26.35 -3.68
N ASN A 152 48.38 -26.36 -4.89
CA ASN A 152 48.96 -27.04 -6.04
C ASN A 152 50.33 -26.44 -6.41
N PHE A 153 50.49 -25.12 -6.34
CA PHE A 153 51.78 -24.45 -6.55
C PHE A 153 52.79 -24.77 -5.45
N LEU A 154 52.37 -24.82 -4.18
CA LEU A 154 53.23 -25.18 -3.06
C LEU A 154 53.73 -26.63 -3.17
N PHE A 155 52.86 -27.58 -3.53
CA PHE A 155 53.28 -28.97 -3.79
C PHE A 155 54.20 -29.08 -4.99
N THR A 156 53.91 -28.33 -6.06
CA THR A 156 54.76 -28.30 -7.26
C THR A 156 56.16 -27.75 -6.93
N THR A 157 56.25 -26.63 -6.23
CA THR A 157 57.54 -26.08 -5.79
C THR A 157 58.25 -27.02 -4.82
N LYS A 158 57.55 -27.64 -3.87
CA LYS A 158 58.13 -28.68 -2.99
C LYS A 158 58.73 -29.87 -3.75
N LEU A 159 58.13 -30.27 -4.87
CA LEU A 159 58.62 -31.33 -5.76
C LEU A 159 59.83 -30.89 -6.62
N PHE A 160 60.00 -29.58 -6.84
CA PHE A 160 61.12 -29.04 -7.62
C PHE A 160 62.33 -28.62 -6.75
N PHE A 161 62.12 -28.35 -5.45
CA PHE A 161 63.16 -27.94 -4.50
C PHE A 161 63.65 -29.08 -3.57
N PHE A 162 63.28 -30.33 -3.86
CA PHE A 162 63.79 -31.56 -3.24
C PHE A 162 64.07 -32.59 -4.33
#